data_AF-A0A6A6E5N7-F1
#
_entry.id   AF-A0A6A6E5N7-F1
#
_cell.length_a   1.000
_cell.length_b   1.000
_cell.length_c   1.000
_cell.angle_alpha   90.00
_cell.angle_beta   90.00
_cell.angle_gamma   90.00
#
_symmetry.space_group_name_H-M   'P 1'
#
loop_
_entity.id
_entity.type
_entity.pdbx_description
1 polymer ?
#
loop_
_entity_poly.entity_id
_entity_poly.type
_entity_poly.pdbx_seq_one_letter_code
_entity_poly.pdbx_strand_id
1 'polypeptide(L)'
;MSQDEQASSNLASINSATLGVNMPIVTLPDGSKAQTGTVGALLVNIKAYDELAGQESNVDQAKKEELEARMTASLPLLKRVGVFSLFTPEEWVQGSSPGRKFIGELAIREGV
;
A
#
# COMPACT_ATOMS: atom_id res chain seq x y z
N MET A 1 -12.18 11.14 17.06
CA MET A 1 -11.57 11.17 15.71
C MET A 1 -12.43 10.33 14.80
N SER A 2 -12.70 10.78 13.58
CA SER A 2 -13.44 10.00 12.60
C SER A 2 -12.58 8.84 12.08
N GLN A 3 -13.19 7.76 11.59
CA GLN A 3 -12.46 6.59 11.05
C GLN A 3 -11.47 6.99 9.93
N ASP A 4 -11.83 7.98 9.11
CA ASP A 4 -10.97 8.49 8.03
C ASP A 4 -9.71 9.21 8.53
N GLU A 5 -9.79 9.93 9.67
CA GLU A 5 -8.63 10.60 10.26
C GLU A 5 -7.65 9.59 10.87
N GLN A 6 -8.16 8.51 11.46
CA GLN A 6 -7.32 7.43 11.98
C GLN A 6 -6.63 6.64 10.86
N ALA A 7 -7.35 6.32 9.78
CA ALA A 7 -6.77 5.66 8.61
C ALA A 7 -5.68 6.53 7.94
N SER A 8 -5.94 7.83 7.80
CA SER A 8 -4.95 8.79 7.26
C SER A 8 -3.73 8.94 8.16
N SER A 9 -3.92 9.01 9.49
CA SER A 9 -2.80 9.13 10.44
C SER A 9 -1.93 7.87 10.43
N ASN A 10 -2.53 6.68 10.31
CA ASN A 10 -1.79 5.43 10.23
C ASN A 10 -0.95 5.35 8.95
N LEU A 11 -1.51 5.72 7.80
CA LEU A 11 -0.79 5.71 6.53
C LEU A 11 0.41 6.68 6.53
N ALA A 12 0.28 7.84 7.17
CA ALA A 12 1.37 8.80 7.32
C ALA A 12 2.56 8.21 8.11
N SER A 13 2.27 7.54 9.22
CA SER A 13 3.27 6.86 10.04
C SER A 13 3.93 5.71 9.28
N ILE A 14 3.15 4.90 8.55
CA ILE A 14 3.68 3.80 7.73
C ILE A 14 4.64 4.35 6.66
N ASN A 15 4.22 5.33 5.87
CA ASN A 15 5.05 5.86 4.80
C ASN A 15 6.36 6.46 5.32
N SER A 16 6.28 7.21 6.43
CA SER A 16 7.45 7.84 7.01
C SER A 16 8.43 6.82 7.57
N ALA A 17 7.93 5.78 8.26
CA ALA A 17 8.74 4.70 8.79
C ALA A 17 9.38 3.86 7.66
N THR A 18 8.63 3.51 6.62
CA THR A 18 9.12 2.72 5.49
C THR A 18 10.20 3.47 4.69
N LEU A 19 10.06 4.77 4.51
CA LEU A 19 11.00 5.58 3.71
C LEU A 19 12.15 6.19 4.54
N GLY A 20 12.10 6.08 5.87
CA GLY A 20 13.13 6.64 6.77
C GLY A 20 13.16 8.17 6.81
N VAL A 21 12.10 8.85 6.35
CA VAL A 21 11.97 10.30 6.30
C VAL A 21 10.56 10.72 6.70
N ASN A 22 10.40 11.90 7.30
CA ASN A 22 9.07 12.39 7.65
C ASN A 22 8.29 12.80 6.39
N MET A 23 7.25 12.04 6.04
CA MET A 23 6.43 12.28 4.85
C MET A 23 5.25 13.19 5.18
N PRO A 24 5.18 14.42 4.63
CA PRO A 24 4.12 15.35 4.95
C PRO A 24 2.76 14.94 4.35
N ILE A 25 1.69 15.42 4.98
CA ILE A 25 0.35 15.48 4.37
C ILE A 25 0.26 16.82 3.62
N VAL A 26 -0.18 16.78 2.36
CA VAL A 26 -0.40 17.97 1.54
C VAL A 26 -1.89 18.20 1.28
N THR A 27 -2.29 19.45 1.12
CA THR A 27 -3.64 19.81 0.69
C THR A 27 -3.65 20.01 -0.82
N LEU A 28 -4.52 19.27 -1.51
CA LEU A 28 -4.70 19.35 -2.96
C LEU A 28 -5.56 20.58 -3.34
N PRO A 29 -5.58 21.01 -4.62
CA PRO A 29 -6.36 22.16 -5.07
C PRO A 29 -7.87 22.07 -4.79
N ASP A 30 -8.40 20.85 -4.69
CA ASP A 30 -9.79 20.56 -4.34
C ASP A 30 -10.08 20.64 -2.83
N GLY A 31 -9.07 20.99 -2.01
CA GLY A 31 -9.14 21.05 -0.56
C GLY A 31 -8.95 19.70 0.15
N SER A 32 -8.87 18.59 -0.58
CA SER A 32 -8.65 17.27 0.01
C SER A 32 -7.21 17.10 0.53
N LYS A 33 -7.03 16.29 1.56
CA LYS A 33 -5.70 15.95 2.10
C LYS A 33 -5.16 14.71 1.40
N ALA A 34 -3.89 14.74 1.00
CA ALA A 34 -3.18 13.62 0.43
C ALA A 34 -1.91 13.32 1.21
N GLN A 35 -1.76 12.08 1.66
CA GLN A 35 -0.52 11.60 2.22
C GLN A 35 0.52 11.42 1.11
N THR A 36 1.70 12.03 1.27
CA THR A 36 2.81 11.86 0.33
C THR A 36 3.58 10.56 0.58
N GLY A 37 4.34 10.10 -0.40
CA GLY A 37 5.23 8.94 -0.27
C GLY A 37 4.56 7.57 -0.37
N THR A 38 3.23 7.51 -0.48
CA THR A 38 2.49 6.24 -0.46
C THR A 38 2.92 5.26 -1.56
N VAL A 39 3.12 5.73 -2.79
CA VAL A 39 3.59 4.86 -3.89
C VAL A 39 5.00 4.36 -3.62
N GLY A 40 5.90 5.23 -3.15
CA GLY A 40 7.27 4.82 -2.80
C GLY A 40 7.31 3.79 -1.68
N ALA A 41 6.57 4.04 -0.59
CA ALA A 41 6.46 3.12 0.54
C ALA A 41 5.81 1.78 0.11
N LEU A 42 4.78 1.83 -0.74
CA LEU A 42 4.14 0.64 -1.29
C LEU A 42 5.15 -0.21 -2.08
N LEU A 43 5.95 0.39 -2.97
CA LEU A 43 6.96 -0.34 -3.74
C LEU A 43 8.02 -0.99 -2.85
N VAL A 44 8.44 -0.31 -1.78
CA VAL A 44 9.36 -0.88 -0.78
C VAL A 44 8.71 -2.08 -0.07
N ASN A 45 7.45 -1.96 0.35
CA ASN A 45 6.73 -3.04 1.00
C ASN A 45 6.47 -4.24 0.06
N ILE A 46 6.13 -3.99 -1.21
CA ILE A 46 5.98 -5.04 -2.24
C ILE A 46 7.29 -5.80 -2.40
N LYS A 47 8.42 -5.09 -2.51
CA LYS A 47 9.73 -5.74 -2.64
C LYS A 47 10.05 -6.62 -1.43
N ALA A 48 9.83 -6.11 -0.22
CA ALA A 48 10.05 -6.88 1.00
C ALA A 48 9.12 -8.10 1.09
N TYR A 49 7.88 -7.98 0.62
CA TYR A 49 6.91 -9.07 0.58
C TYR A 49 7.31 -10.14 -0.45
N ASP A 50 7.75 -9.73 -1.64
CA ASP A 50 8.24 -10.63 -2.68
C ASP A 50 9.48 -11.41 -2.20
N GLU A 51 10.42 -10.74 -1.54
CA GLU A 51 11.61 -11.35 -0.94
C GLU A 51 11.23 -12.38 0.14
N LEU A 52 10.26 -12.05 1.01
CA LEU A 52 9.77 -12.94 2.06
C LEU A 52 9.05 -14.17 1.47
N ALA A 53 8.23 -13.98 0.44
CA ALA A 53 7.49 -15.05 -0.22
C ALA A 53 8.40 -16.00 -1.01
N GLY A 54 9.57 -15.54 -1.45
CA GLY A 54 10.58 -16.35 -2.13
C GLY A 54 11.41 -17.24 -1.20
N GLN A 55 11.23 -17.18 0.11
CA GLN A 55 11.99 -18.00 1.06
C GLN A 55 11.46 -19.44 1.08
N GLU A 56 12.35 -20.41 0.83
CA GLU A 56 11.99 -21.82 0.69
C GLU A 56 11.59 -22.50 2.02
N SER A 57 11.88 -21.89 3.17
CA SER A 57 11.62 -22.49 4.49
C SER A 57 11.43 -21.43 5.57
N ASN A 58 10.49 -21.68 6.50
CA ASN A 58 10.24 -20.86 7.69
C ASN A 58 9.92 -19.38 7.40
N VAL A 59 8.97 -19.14 6.49
CA VAL A 59 8.43 -17.80 6.25
C VAL A 59 7.96 -17.20 7.57
N ASP A 60 8.50 -16.03 7.92
CA ASP A 60 8.07 -15.26 9.07
C ASP A 60 6.63 -14.76 8.84
N GLN A 61 5.67 -15.51 9.38
CA GLN A 61 4.25 -15.23 9.19
C GLN A 61 3.83 -13.90 9.84
N ALA A 62 4.44 -13.53 10.97
CA ALA A 62 4.16 -12.26 11.62
C ALA A 62 4.62 -11.08 10.75
N LYS A 63 5.80 -11.20 10.13
CA LYS A 63 6.30 -10.20 9.19
C LYS A 63 5.48 -10.12 7.91
N LYS A 64 4.98 -11.27 7.42
CA LYS A 64 4.08 -11.31 6.27
C LYS A 64 2.80 -10.52 6.55
N GLU A 65 2.15 -10.78 7.67
CA GLU A 65 0.93 -10.09 8.10
C GLU A 65 1.15 -8.59 8.30
N GLU A 66 2.30 -8.19 8.86
CA GLU A 66 2.69 -6.80 8.99
C GLU A 66 2.80 -6.10 7.62
N LEU A 67 3.43 -6.75 6.64
CA LEU A 67 3.56 -6.22 5.28
C LEU A 67 2.20 -6.14 4.58
N GLU A 68 1.34 -7.16 4.71
CA GLU A 68 -0.03 -7.15 4.18
C GLU A 68 -0.85 -6.00 4.77
N ALA A 69 -0.75 -5.76 6.08
CA ALA A 69 -1.44 -4.65 6.75
C ALA A 69 -0.94 -3.28 6.25
N ARG A 70 0.38 -3.12 6.09
CA ARG A 70 0.98 -1.88 5.54
C ARG A 70 0.56 -1.62 4.10
N MET A 71 0.58 -2.66 3.27
CA MET A 71 0.14 -2.60 1.88
C MET A 71 -1.35 -2.28 1.79
N THR A 72 -2.18 -2.92 2.62
CA THR A 72 -3.63 -2.67 2.70
C THR A 72 -3.95 -1.22 3.06
N ALA A 73 -3.19 -0.62 3.99
CA ALA A 73 -3.39 0.77 4.40
C ALA A 73 -3.22 1.78 3.25
N SER A 74 -2.49 1.42 2.19
CA SER A 74 -2.31 2.28 1.02
C SER A 74 -3.54 2.32 0.09
N LEU A 75 -4.36 1.27 0.09
CA LEU A 75 -5.41 1.05 -0.90
C LEU A 75 -6.42 2.19 -1.03
N PRO A 76 -6.96 2.78 0.06
CA PRO A 76 -7.93 3.88 -0.07
C PRO A 76 -7.35 5.09 -0.82
N LEU A 77 -6.07 5.39 -0.60
CA LEU A 77 -5.41 6.47 -1.33
C LEU A 77 -5.19 6.10 -2.80
N LEU A 78 -4.73 4.89 -3.10
CA LEU A 78 -4.52 4.43 -4.48
C LEU A 78 -5.81 4.49 -5.31
N LYS A 79 -6.94 4.07 -4.72
CA LYS A 79 -8.28 4.19 -5.32
C LYS A 79 -8.60 5.65 -5.61
N ARG A 80 -8.45 6.52 -4.61
CA ARG A 80 -8.80 7.94 -4.71
C ARG A 80 -7.96 8.70 -5.75
N VAL A 81 -6.67 8.40 -5.85
CA VAL A 81 -5.77 9.09 -6.82
C VAL A 81 -5.74 8.42 -8.20
N GLY A 82 -6.52 7.36 -8.42
CA GLY A 82 -6.66 6.73 -9.72
C GLY A 82 -5.45 5.91 -10.16
N VAL A 83 -4.69 5.31 -9.24
CA VAL A 83 -3.56 4.43 -9.65
C VAL A 83 -4.04 3.27 -10.51
N PHE A 84 -5.20 2.70 -10.18
CA PHE A 84 -5.78 1.56 -10.89
C PHE A 84 -6.34 1.91 -12.28
N SER A 85 -6.47 3.20 -12.65
CA SER A 85 -6.77 3.58 -14.03
C SER A 85 -5.54 3.60 -14.93
N LEU A 86 -4.32 3.55 -14.35
CA LEU A 86 -3.08 3.40 -15.12
C LEU A 86 -2.80 1.92 -15.41
N PHE A 87 -3.06 1.06 -14.43
CA PHE A 87 -2.96 -0.38 -14.52
C PHE A 87 -4.11 -0.99 -13.71
N THR A 88 -4.98 -1.72 -14.38
CA THR A 88 -6.17 -2.35 -13.79
C THR A 88 -5.80 -3.34 -12.69
N PRO A 89 -6.68 -3.60 -11.71
CA PRO A 89 -6.43 -4.63 -10.69
C PRO A 89 -6.04 -5.99 -11.29
N GLU A 90 -6.62 -6.37 -12.42
CA GLU A 90 -6.28 -7.58 -13.15
C GLU A 90 -4.83 -7.55 -13.67
N GLU A 91 -4.36 -6.43 -14.23
CA GLU A 91 -2.96 -6.26 -14.63
C GLU A 91 -1.99 -6.28 -13.44
N TRP A 92 -2.43 -5.89 -12.25
CA TRP A 92 -1.65 -6.05 -11.01
C TRP A 92 -1.52 -7.51 -10.59
N VAL A 93 -2.58 -8.29 -10.75
CA VAL A 93 -2.57 -9.74 -10.51
C VAL A 93 -1.68 -10.47 -11.52
N GLN A 94 -1.58 -9.95 -12.74
CA GLN A 94 -0.74 -10.51 -13.79
C GLN A 94 0.76 -10.27 -13.50
N GLY A 95 1.49 -11.36 -13.26
CA GLY A 95 2.95 -11.36 -13.10
C GLY A 95 3.44 -12.37 -12.07
N SER A 96 4.73 -12.29 -11.74
CA SER A 96 5.40 -13.15 -10.77
C SER A 96 5.56 -12.54 -9.37
N SER A 97 5.20 -11.27 -9.18
CA SER A 97 5.33 -10.55 -7.89
C SER A 97 4.16 -10.89 -6.96
N PRO A 98 4.39 -11.63 -5.85
CA PRO A 98 3.34 -11.94 -4.89
C PRO A 98 2.73 -10.69 -4.25
N GLY A 99 3.50 -9.62 -4.05
CA GLY A 99 3.05 -8.35 -3.47
C GLY A 99 2.16 -7.56 -4.43
N ARG A 100 2.50 -7.48 -5.73
CA ARG A 100 1.58 -6.90 -6.73
C ARG A 100 0.28 -7.69 -6.79
N LYS A 101 0.37 -9.01 -6.80
CA LYS A 101 -0.80 -9.90 -6.81
C LYS A 101 -1.69 -9.67 -5.59
N PHE A 102 -1.11 -9.58 -4.39
CA PHE A 102 -1.85 -9.29 -3.16
C PHE A 102 -2.64 -7.96 -3.27
N ILE A 103 -2.01 -6.89 -3.74
CA ILE A 103 -2.70 -5.59 -3.94
C ILE A 103 -3.80 -5.69 -4.99
N GLY A 104 -3.54 -6.34 -6.13
CA GLY A 104 -4.53 -6.53 -7.19
C GLY A 104 -5.76 -7.30 -6.71
N GLU A 105 -5.57 -8.42 -6.01
CA GLU A 105 -6.66 -9.21 -5.42
C GLU A 105 -7.46 -8.41 -4.38
N LEU A 106 -6.77 -7.60 -3.57
CA LEU A 106 -7.41 -6.73 -2.60
C LEU A 106 -8.25 -5.64 -3.29
N ALA A 107 -7.73 -5.02 -4.35
CA ALA A 107 -8.46 -4.02 -5.13
C ALA A 107 -9.73 -4.59 -5.77
N ILE A 108 -9.66 -5.80 -6.34
CA ILE A 108 -10.82 -6.52 -6.87
C ILE A 108 -11.88 -6.76 -5.77
N ARG A 109 -11.44 -7.22 -4.59
CA ARG A 109 -12.35 -7.49 -3.46
C ARG A 109 -13.09 -6.24 -2.98
N GLU A 110 -12.42 -5.08 -3.01
CA GLU A 110 -12.94 -3.79 -2.56
C GLU A 110 -13.68 -3.01 -3.66
N GLY A 111 -13.94 -3.64 -4.81
CA GLY A 111 -14.67 -3.05 -5.94
C GLY A 111 -14.01 -1.75 -6.43
N VAL A 112 -12.69 -1.82 -6.67
CA VAL A 112 -11.89 -0.74 -7.27
C VAL A 112 -11.80 -0.93 -8.78
#